data_AF-A0AAD8U286-F1
#
_entry.id   AF-A0AAD8U286-F1
#
_cell.length_a   1.000
_cell.length_b   1.000
_cell.length_c   1.000
_cell.angle_alpha   90.00
_cell.angle_beta   90.00
_cell.angle_gamma   90.00
#
_symmetry.space_group_name_H-M   'P 1'
#
loop_
_entity.id
_entity.type
_entity.pdbx_description
1 polymer ?
#
loop_
_entity_poly.entity_id
_entity_poly.type
_entity_poly.pdbx_seq_one_letter_code
_entity_poly.pdbx_strand_id
1 'polypeptide(L)'
;MHHIYIHSTKLKILTIEGQFQHLNLHTPYLTSATIKLKLQSELNDASTARCNFNLSQFIASLSDVENIRLYGRILECVEHEFLILKTTELFNRLTYIGLEINLGNLKEANLALCLFQHAPNLRLINLKLIPRNLMVPPVRFWESIDRHVCLFQNVHVVCMTNFTGSFAELGFLKLLLEDAPVLRKVIISDKGLDRGVFENLLKMRRTSNEAEITPLISQHSISHNASVVATLDQLYQLPPASPSCSRVMALSRQHLAALITLCACAMARPAAGANVSITTCRSFCGNITVDYPFALHPGCGHAGFRDLLFCIDRVLMLHLPSGSYRVLDIDYAYRGLTLHDPAMSDCRALDRSPAGRGNGFAVEPWRAPFLAPDPDNVFLLLGCRASSPLFQGFPDRHLPCRNVSGMGCGDYYGCPAWDDYYDDGRRRPSGAAYGTAVPPECCAVSWGAIRSVNVSRLQCEGYSSAYSLAPVRAAEGAGGWAYGIRVAWQLPEANRGFCGACRATGGVCGHDEGSHADLCLCGDWNSTSNCDSSSDSARSSAAAPGTAAASLFLAVLVSGFSSLWLYGSMANM
;
A
#
# COMPACT_ATOMS: atom_id res chain seq x y z
N MET A 1 25.04 -13.33 -27.51
CA MET A 1 24.22 -13.00 -26.32
C MET A 1 24.66 -13.91 -25.18
N HIS A 2 25.12 -13.34 -24.06
CA HIS A 2 25.82 -14.10 -23.02
C HIS A 2 24.89 -14.42 -21.84
N HIS A 3 24.75 -15.71 -21.54
CA HIS A 3 24.17 -16.23 -20.33
C HIS A 3 25.32 -16.62 -19.39
N ILE A 4 25.32 -16.11 -18.17
CA ILE A 4 26.37 -16.37 -17.19
C ILE A 4 25.80 -17.29 -16.12
N TYR A 5 26.40 -18.47 -15.99
CA TYR A 5 26.08 -19.46 -14.97
C TYR A 5 27.31 -19.66 -14.09
N ILE A 6 27.18 -19.35 -12.80
CA ILE A 6 28.28 -19.50 -11.83
C ILE A 6 27.84 -20.47 -10.76
N HIS A 7 28.51 -21.62 -10.72
CA HIS A 7 28.33 -22.63 -9.69
C HIS A 7 29.63 -22.74 -8.87
N SER A 8 29.60 -22.35 -7.60
CA SER A 8 30.79 -22.41 -6.74
C SER A 8 30.43 -22.50 -5.26
N THR A 9 30.98 -23.51 -4.59
CA THR A 9 30.82 -23.73 -3.15
C THR A 9 31.89 -23.04 -2.30
N LYS A 10 32.75 -22.20 -2.91
CA LYS A 10 33.80 -21.46 -2.18
C LYS A 10 33.82 -19.96 -2.49
N LEU A 11 33.01 -19.51 -3.44
CA LEU A 11 33.00 -18.11 -3.86
C LEU A 11 32.37 -17.24 -2.77
N LYS A 12 33.15 -16.29 -2.24
CA LYS A 12 32.70 -15.32 -1.23
C LYS A 12 32.40 -13.95 -1.82
N ILE A 13 33.17 -13.52 -2.82
CA ILE A 13 33.06 -12.21 -3.44
C ILE A 13 32.89 -12.39 -4.95
N LEU A 14 31.88 -11.76 -5.52
CA LEU A 14 31.60 -11.77 -6.94
C LEU A 14 31.56 -10.34 -7.49
N THR A 15 32.32 -10.08 -8.55
CA THR A 15 32.24 -8.83 -9.31
C THR A 15 32.04 -9.16 -10.78
N ILE A 16 30.93 -8.68 -11.37
CA ILE A 16 30.61 -8.87 -12.79
C ILE A 16 30.34 -7.50 -13.41
N GLU A 17 31.06 -7.17 -14.47
CA GLU A 17 30.81 -5.99 -15.29
C GLU A 17 30.73 -6.41 -16.76
N GLY A 18 29.63 -6.06 -17.45
CA GLY A 18 29.49 -6.42 -18.86
C GLY A 18 28.06 -6.32 -19.38
N GLN A 19 27.86 -6.86 -20.58
CA GLN A 19 26.56 -7.00 -21.23
C GLN A 19 26.15 -8.47 -21.16
N PHE A 20 25.04 -8.77 -20.48
CA PHE A 20 24.51 -10.13 -20.34
C PHE A 20 22.99 -10.09 -20.15
N GLN A 21 22.32 -11.17 -20.58
CA GLN A 21 20.85 -11.28 -20.49
C GLN A 21 20.39 -12.11 -19.29
N HIS A 22 21.20 -13.10 -18.89
CA HIS A 22 20.86 -13.98 -17.79
C HIS A 22 22.07 -14.15 -16.89
N LEU A 23 21.84 -14.08 -15.58
CA LEU A 23 22.82 -14.38 -14.55
C LEU A 23 22.17 -15.31 -13.52
N ASN A 24 22.71 -16.51 -13.38
CA ASN A 24 22.25 -17.48 -12.41
C ASN A 24 23.42 -17.90 -11.51
N LEU A 25 23.24 -17.69 -10.20
CA LEU A 25 24.24 -17.94 -9.18
C LEU A 25 23.80 -19.09 -8.30
N HIS A 26 24.62 -20.15 -8.26
CA HIS A 26 24.51 -21.21 -7.26
C HIS A 26 25.76 -21.19 -6.37
N THR A 27 25.77 -20.21 -5.47
CA THR A 27 26.94 -19.86 -4.65
C THR A 27 26.52 -19.62 -3.19
N PRO A 28 26.37 -20.68 -2.37
CA PRO A 28 25.77 -20.58 -1.03
C PRO A 28 26.61 -19.79 -0.01
N TYR A 29 27.88 -19.53 -0.30
CA TYR A 29 28.78 -18.79 0.59
C TYR A 29 29.09 -17.37 0.10
N LEU A 30 28.32 -16.88 -0.86
CA LEU A 30 28.51 -15.54 -1.40
C LEU A 30 28.13 -14.49 -0.34
N THR A 31 29.12 -13.71 0.12
CA THR A 31 28.92 -12.65 1.11
C THR A 31 28.83 -11.26 0.47
N SER A 32 29.41 -11.08 -0.72
CA SER A 32 29.43 -9.79 -1.41
C SER A 32 29.28 -9.97 -2.93
N ALA A 33 28.32 -9.25 -3.51
CA ALA A 33 28.05 -9.25 -4.95
C ALA A 33 28.05 -7.82 -5.49
N THR A 34 28.88 -7.56 -6.51
CA THR A 34 28.92 -6.30 -7.24
C THR A 34 28.65 -6.53 -8.71
N ILE A 35 27.58 -5.95 -9.22
CA ILE A 35 27.10 -6.20 -10.58
C ILE A 35 26.94 -4.86 -11.29
N LYS A 36 27.52 -4.75 -12.48
CA LYS A 36 27.42 -3.57 -13.34
C LYS A 36 26.99 -3.98 -14.74
N LEU A 37 25.71 -3.78 -15.03
CA LEU A 37 25.15 -4.07 -16.35
C LEU A 37 25.34 -2.89 -17.31
N LYS A 38 26.00 -3.15 -18.42
CA LYS A 38 26.08 -2.22 -19.55
C LYS A 38 24.92 -2.53 -20.50
N LEU A 39 24.09 -1.55 -20.84
CA LEU A 39 23.11 -1.68 -21.92
C LEU A 39 23.78 -1.33 -23.26
N GLN A 40 23.41 -2.06 -24.31
CA GLN A 40 23.85 -1.73 -25.67
C GLN A 40 23.10 -0.47 -26.11
N SER A 41 23.83 0.64 -26.20
CA SER A 41 23.34 1.83 -26.90
C SER A 41 23.52 1.54 -28.38
N GLU A 42 22.51 0.95 -29.04
CA GLU A 42 22.47 1.00 -30.49
C GLU A 42 22.48 2.49 -30.87
N LEU A 43 23.52 2.92 -31.59
CA LEU A 43 23.49 4.21 -32.25
C LEU A 43 22.31 4.18 -33.23
N ASN A 44 21.48 5.22 -33.14
CA ASN A 44 20.43 5.63 -34.08
C ASN A 44 19.01 5.15 -33.72
N ASP A 45 18.15 6.16 -33.67
CA ASP A 45 16.69 6.16 -33.51
C ASP A 45 16.09 5.76 -32.17
N ALA A 46 15.22 6.65 -31.71
CA ALA A 46 14.40 6.66 -30.50
C ALA A 46 13.49 5.42 -30.38
N SER A 47 14.08 4.25 -30.20
CA SER A 47 13.40 3.00 -29.92
C SER A 47 13.91 2.45 -28.59
N THR A 48 12.96 2.29 -27.66
CA THR A 48 13.07 1.59 -26.37
C THR A 48 14.18 0.54 -26.35
N ALA A 49 15.26 0.80 -25.59
CA ALA A 49 16.23 -0.21 -25.24
C ALA A 49 15.47 -1.36 -24.53
N ARG A 50 15.26 -2.48 -25.22
CA ARG A 50 14.66 -3.68 -24.62
C ARG A 50 15.66 -4.25 -23.62
N CYS A 51 15.42 -3.97 -22.35
CA CYS A 51 16.08 -4.65 -21.25
C CYS A 51 15.63 -6.12 -21.25
N ASN A 52 16.52 -7.02 -21.70
CA ASN A 52 16.26 -8.46 -21.73
C ASN A 52 16.96 -9.17 -20.56
N PHE A 53 17.04 -8.51 -19.40
CA PHE A 53 17.69 -9.01 -18.19
C PHE A 53 16.64 -9.50 -17.19
N ASN A 54 16.67 -10.78 -16.85
CA ASN A 54 15.73 -11.36 -15.87
C ASN A 54 16.15 -10.99 -14.43
N LEU A 55 15.67 -9.84 -13.97
CA LEU A 55 15.98 -9.29 -12.64
C LEU A 55 15.44 -10.19 -11.50
N SER A 56 14.34 -10.92 -11.72
CA SER A 56 13.64 -11.69 -10.69
C SER A 56 14.42 -12.91 -10.29
N GLN A 57 14.86 -13.68 -11.28
CA GLN A 57 15.69 -14.85 -11.07
C GLN A 57 17.02 -14.46 -10.40
N PHE A 58 17.57 -13.30 -10.77
CA PHE A 58 18.80 -12.80 -10.20
C PHE A 58 18.65 -12.34 -8.74
N ILE A 59 17.60 -11.59 -8.40
CA ILE A 59 17.32 -11.17 -7.02
C ILE A 59 17.10 -12.40 -6.12
N ALA A 60 16.40 -13.42 -6.62
CA ALA A 60 16.23 -14.68 -5.91
C ALA A 60 17.56 -15.39 -5.61
N SER A 61 18.57 -15.27 -6.49
CA SER A 61 19.88 -15.89 -6.26
C SER A 61 20.75 -15.18 -5.21
N LEU A 62 20.29 -14.04 -4.67
CA LEU A 62 21.05 -13.19 -3.74
C LEU A 62 20.45 -13.16 -2.31
N SER A 63 19.60 -14.12 -1.95
CA SER A 63 18.88 -14.15 -0.67
C SER A 63 19.76 -14.03 0.58
N ASP A 64 20.96 -14.61 0.56
CA ASP A 64 21.83 -14.79 1.75
C ASP A 64 23.07 -13.89 1.80
N VAL A 65 23.12 -12.86 0.95
CA VAL A 65 24.31 -12.00 0.75
C VAL A 65 24.32 -10.85 1.76
N GLU A 66 25.50 -10.48 2.27
CA GLU A 66 25.64 -9.36 3.23
C GLU A 66 25.79 -8.00 2.56
N ASN A 67 26.37 -7.98 1.36
CA ASN A 67 26.69 -6.76 0.61
C ASN A 67 26.26 -6.91 -0.85
N ILE A 68 25.39 -6.01 -1.33
CA ILE A 68 24.95 -6.00 -2.72
C ILE A 68 25.24 -4.63 -3.34
N ARG A 69 25.83 -4.61 -4.52
CA ARG A 69 25.99 -3.41 -5.37
C ARG A 69 25.40 -3.66 -6.75
N LEU A 70 24.35 -2.93 -7.11
CA LEU A 70 23.71 -2.96 -8.42
C LEU A 70 23.95 -1.62 -9.11
N TYR A 71 24.84 -1.64 -10.11
CA TYR A 71 25.25 -0.47 -10.87
C TYR A 71 24.94 -0.61 -12.36
N GLY A 72 24.98 0.51 -13.08
CA GLY A 72 24.51 0.61 -14.45
C GLY A 72 22.99 0.72 -14.53
N ARG A 73 22.44 0.38 -15.70
CA ARG A 73 21.00 0.54 -15.99
C ARG A 73 20.18 -0.72 -15.65
N ILE A 74 20.55 -1.43 -14.58
CA ILE A 74 19.88 -2.68 -14.15
C ILE A 74 18.43 -2.40 -13.77
N LEU A 75 18.18 -1.29 -13.08
CA LEU A 75 16.84 -0.93 -12.60
C LEU A 75 15.91 -0.43 -13.74
N GLU A 76 16.45 -0.09 -14.91
CA GLU A 76 15.61 0.17 -16.11
C GLU A 76 14.94 -1.11 -16.62
N CYS A 77 15.46 -2.29 -16.25
CA CYS A 77 14.95 -3.59 -16.67
C CYS A 77 13.74 -4.08 -15.87
N VAL A 78 13.08 -3.20 -15.12
CA VAL A 78 11.92 -3.53 -14.29
C VAL A 78 10.65 -3.63 -15.15
N GLU A 79 10.16 -4.85 -15.34
CA GLU A 79 8.88 -5.13 -15.99
C GLU A 79 7.69 -4.88 -15.03
N HIS A 80 6.48 -4.73 -15.58
CA HIS A 80 5.27 -4.31 -14.86
C HIS A 80 4.83 -5.25 -13.72
N GLU A 81 5.37 -6.47 -13.64
CA GLU A 81 4.99 -7.52 -12.69
C GLU A 81 5.95 -7.69 -11.51
N PHE A 82 7.01 -6.87 -11.41
CA PHE A 82 8.06 -7.06 -10.38
C PHE A 82 7.63 -6.74 -8.93
N LEU A 83 6.38 -6.35 -8.69
CA LEU A 83 5.87 -5.94 -7.38
C LEU A 83 5.27 -7.09 -6.55
N ILE A 84 5.64 -8.34 -6.85
CA ILE A 84 5.26 -9.51 -6.04
C ILE A 84 6.54 -10.29 -5.65
N LEU A 85 7.44 -9.66 -4.89
CA LEU A 85 8.37 -10.43 -4.07
C LEU A 85 7.55 -11.05 -2.92
N LYS A 86 6.94 -12.21 -3.22
CA LYS A 86 6.06 -13.00 -2.34
C LYS A 86 6.76 -13.62 -1.13
N THR A 87 8.06 -13.41 -0.99
CA THR A 87 8.90 -14.08 -0.02
C THR A 87 9.31 -13.10 1.08
N THR A 88 8.82 -13.35 2.29
CA THR A 88 8.99 -12.55 3.51
C THR A 88 10.43 -12.51 4.06
N GLU A 89 11.42 -13.04 3.35
CA GLU A 89 12.79 -13.26 3.87
C GLU A 89 13.92 -13.06 2.84
N LEU A 90 13.66 -12.39 1.70
CA LEU A 90 14.75 -12.02 0.79
C LEU A 90 15.64 -10.97 1.45
N PHE A 91 16.95 -11.22 1.60
CA PHE A 91 17.93 -10.26 2.15
C PHE A 91 17.99 -10.13 3.68
N ASN A 92 17.60 -11.17 4.43
CA ASN A 92 17.69 -11.19 5.89
C ASN A 92 19.10 -10.86 6.43
N ARG A 93 20.17 -11.17 5.69
CA ARG A 93 21.56 -10.90 6.07
C ARG A 93 22.15 -9.62 5.48
N LEU A 94 21.41 -8.92 4.63
CA LEU A 94 21.91 -7.76 3.91
C LEU A 94 22.12 -6.59 4.87
N THR A 95 23.36 -6.11 4.95
CA THR A 95 23.75 -4.96 5.79
C THR A 95 24.11 -3.73 4.97
N TYR A 96 24.55 -3.94 3.72
CA TYR A 96 24.95 -2.90 2.78
C TYR A 96 24.25 -3.07 1.45
N ILE A 97 23.65 -1.99 0.95
CA ILE A 97 23.12 -1.92 -0.41
C ILE A 97 23.64 -0.69 -1.15
N GLY A 98 24.18 -0.92 -2.34
CA GLY A 98 24.61 0.11 -3.28
C GLY A 98 23.77 0.09 -4.55
N LEU A 99 23.11 1.18 -4.89
CA LEU A 99 22.25 1.28 -6.08
C LEU A 99 22.65 2.47 -6.95
N GLU A 100 22.69 2.29 -8.26
CA GLU A 100 22.66 3.39 -9.24
C GLU A 100 21.22 3.56 -9.74
N ILE A 101 20.58 4.68 -9.40
CA ILE A 101 19.13 4.85 -9.50
C ILE A 101 18.71 6.25 -9.95
N ASN A 102 17.66 6.31 -10.76
CA ASN A 102 16.89 7.51 -11.05
C ASN A 102 15.67 7.60 -10.13
N LEU A 103 15.75 8.34 -9.02
CA LEU A 103 14.64 8.53 -8.08
C LEU A 103 13.42 9.24 -8.68
N GLY A 104 13.57 9.92 -9.83
CA GLY A 104 12.43 10.45 -10.57
C GLY A 104 11.66 9.39 -11.36
N ASN A 105 12.23 8.19 -11.56
CA ASN A 105 11.58 7.06 -12.22
C ASN A 105 10.78 6.25 -11.21
N LEU A 106 9.45 6.33 -11.30
CA LEU A 106 8.55 5.63 -10.39
C LEU A 106 8.85 4.12 -10.32
N LYS A 107 9.23 3.49 -11.44
CA LYS A 107 9.55 2.05 -11.47
C LYS A 107 10.81 1.73 -10.67
N GLU A 108 11.89 2.48 -10.89
CA GLU A 108 13.15 2.29 -10.18
C GLU A 108 13.02 2.64 -8.70
N ALA A 109 12.30 3.74 -8.39
CA ALA A 109 12.06 4.19 -7.02
C ALA A 109 11.24 3.16 -6.21
N ASN A 110 10.19 2.60 -6.81
CA ASN A 110 9.39 1.55 -6.17
C ASN A 110 10.19 0.25 -5.98
N LEU A 111 11.06 -0.10 -6.93
CA LEU A 111 11.93 -1.26 -6.77
C LEU A 111 12.92 -1.06 -5.62
N ALA A 112 13.58 0.10 -5.54
CA ALA A 112 14.49 0.39 -4.43
C ALA A 112 13.77 0.33 -3.07
N LEU A 113 12.55 0.88 -3.00
CA LEU A 113 11.72 0.78 -1.81
C LEU A 113 11.41 -0.68 -1.43
N CYS A 114 11.03 -1.51 -2.41
CA CYS A 114 10.78 -2.93 -2.20
C CYS A 114 12.03 -3.63 -1.67
N LEU A 115 13.21 -3.35 -2.23
CA LEU A 115 14.49 -3.88 -1.71
C LEU A 115 14.75 -3.47 -0.25
N PHE A 116 14.44 -2.23 0.12
CA PHE A 116 14.59 -1.77 1.51
C PHE A 116 13.57 -2.42 2.45
N GLN A 117 12.32 -2.60 2.03
CA GLN A 117 11.26 -3.27 2.80
C GLN A 117 11.63 -4.71 3.16
N HIS A 118 12.33 -5.41 2.27
CA HIS A 118 12.75 -6.78 2.50
C HIS A 118 14.13 -6.89 3.19
N ALA A 119 14.82 -5.79 3.48
CA ALA A 119 16.14 -5.81 4.14
C ALA A 119 16.08 -5.26 5.58
N PRO A 120 15.54 -6.01 6.56
CA PRO A 120 15.30 -5.51 7.92
C PRO A 120 16.59 -5.16 8.69
N ASN A 121 17.71 -5.80 8.33
CA ASN A 121 19.01 -5.64 8.98
C ASN A 121 19.94 -4.65 8.25
N LEU A 122 19.39 -3.86 7.33
CA LEU A 122 20.14 -2.91 6.54
C LEU A 122 20.73 -1.80 7.42
N ARG A 123 22.04 -1.57 7.29
CA ARG A 123 22.79 -0.59 8.08
C ARG A 123 23.30 0.57 7.24
N LEU A 124 23.61 0.30 5.98
CA LEU A 124 24.26 1.26 5.09
C LEU A 124 23.62 1.28 3.71
N ILE A 125 23.21 2.48 3.31
CA ILE A 125 22.61 2.73 2.00
C ILE A 125 23.56 3.64 1.20
N ASN A 126 23.94 3.20 0.01
CA ASN A 126 24.74 4.00 -0.92
C ASN A 126 23.99 4.20 -2.24
N LEU A 127 23.55 5.42 -2.51
CA LEU A 127 22.82 5.77 -3.73
C LEU A 127 23.71 6.61 -4.64
N LYS A 128 23.87 6.12 -5.87
CA LYS A 128 24.43 6.88 -6.98
C LYS A 128 23.29 7.39 -7.84
N LEU A 129 23.00 8.67 -7.73
CA LEU A 129 21.84 9.28 -8.35
C LEU A 129 22.10 9.55 -9.84
N ILE A 130 21.12 9.20 -10.67
CA ILE A 130 21.10 9.53 -12.10
C ILE A 130 20.21 10.76 -12.28
N PRO A 131 20.75 11.92 -12.72
CA PRO A 131 19.97 13.13 -12.91
C PRO A 131 18.98 12.99 -14.08
N ARG A 132 17.78 13.59 -13.95
CA ARG A 132 16.78 13.68 -15.03
C ARG A 132 16.90 14.96 -15.84
N ASN A 133 16.41 14.89 -17.08
CA ASN A 133 15.96 16.05 -17.86
C ASN A 133 14.75 16.73 -17.17
N LEU A 134 14.80 18.05 -17.05
CA LEU A 134 13.90 18.94 -16.29
C LEU A 134 12.42 18.98 -16.77
N MET A 135 11.98 18.10 -17.67
CA MET A 135 10.69 18.21 -18.38
C MET A 135 9.62 17.18 -17.97
N VAL A 136 9.89 16.30 -16.99
CA VAL A 136 8.92 15.30 -16.50
C VAL A 136 8.42 15.70 -15.11
N PRO A 137 7.11 15.66 -14.82
CA PRO A 137 6.56 16.12 -13.55
C PRO A 137 7.17 15.40 -12.34
N PRO A 138 7.29 16.10 -11.19
CA PRO A 138 7.87 15.53 -9.97
C PRO A 138 7.04 14.36 -9.46
N VAL A 139 7.64 13.17 -9.47
CA VAL A 139 7.03 11.94 -8.94
C VAL A 139 7.19 11.92 -7.43
N ARG A 140 6.07 11.76 -6.71
CA ARG A 140 6.02 11.64 -5.24
C ARG A 140 5.90 10.19 -4.80
N PHE A 141 6.86 9.37 -5.19
CA PHE A 141 6.79 7.93 -4.88
C PHE A 141 6.72 7.68 -3.36
N TRP A 142 7.35 8.53 -2.55
CA TRP A 142 7.34 8.42 -1.08
C TRP A 142 5.98 8.73 -0.42
N GLU A 143 5.01 9.31 -1.13
CA GLU A 143 3.65 9.50 -0.61
C GLU A 143 2.81 8.22 -0.69
N SER A 144 3.23 7.23 -1.49
CA SER A 144 2.59 5.91 -1.59
C SER A 144 3.13 4.88 -0.58
N ILE A 145 4.03 5.31 0.31
CA ILE A 145 4.67 4.46 1.31
C ILE A 145 3.73 4.28 2.49
N ASP A 146 3.50 3.02 2.87
CA ASP A 146 2.83 2.69 4.11
C ASP A 146 3.75 3.03 5.30
N ARG A 147 3.42 4.13 5.99
CA ARG A 147 4.19 4.65 7.14
C ARG A 147 4.12 3.73 8.38
N HIS A 148 3.37 2.64 8.34
CA HIS A 148 3.30 1.65 9.41
C HIS A 148 4.49 0.66 9.39
N VAL A 149 5.26 0.62 8.31
CA VAL A 149 6.48 -0.19 8.21
C VAL A 149 7.68 0.68 8.55
N CYS A 150 8.37 0.40 9.66
CA CYS A 150 9.59 1.13 9.98
C CYS A 150 10.74 0.65 9.08
N LEU A 151 10.92 1.31 7.93
CA LEU A 151 11.82 0.92 6.83
C LEU A 151 13.32 0.99 7.19
N PHE A 152 13.72 1.95 8.03
CA PHE A 152 15.13 2.28 8.24
C PHE A 152 15.57 2.17 9.71
N GLN A 153 14.95 1.26 10.46
CA GLN A 153 15.18 1.07 11.90
C GLN A 153 16.66 0.94 12.29
N ASN A 154 17.46 0.29 11.43
CA ASN A 154 18.85 -0.07 11.70
C ASN A 154 19.86 0.72 10.84
N VAL A 155 19.39 1.68 10.04
CA VAL A 155 20.26 2.41 9.11
C VAL A 155 21.06 3.49 9.85
N HIS A 156 22.38 3.35 9.82
CA HIS A 156 23.32 4.26 10.49
C HIS A 156 23.93 5.29 9.53
N VAL A 157 24.17 4.89 8.28
CA VAL A 157 24.89 5.72 7.30
C VAL A 157 24.19 5.68 5.96
N VAL A 158 23.91 6.87 5.42
CA VAL A 158 23.39 7.04 4.06
C VAL A 158 24.38 7.87 3.26
N CYS A 159 24.74 7.39 2.07
CA CYS A 159 25.55 8.13 1.11
C CYS A 159 24.71 8.40 -0.14
N MET A 160 24.66 9.66 -0.58
CA MET A 160 24.04 10.07 -1.83
C MET A 160 25.08 10.79 -2.68
N THR A 161 25.39 10.24 -3.86
CA THR A 161 26.35 10.81 -4.81
C THR A 161 25.62 11.30 -6.06
N ASN A 162 26.17 12.33 -6.72
CA ASN A 162 25.49 13.08 -7.79
C ASN A 162 24.17 13.72 -7.34
N PHE A 163 24.08 14.16 -6.09
CA PHE A 163 22.88 14.82 -5.58
C PHE A 163 22.69 16.17 -6.28
N THR A 164 21.50 16.39 -6.83
CA THR A 164 21.11 17.62 -7.54
C THR A 164 20.16 18.48 -6.73
N GLY A 165 19.54 17.92 -5.68
CA GLY A 165 18.50 18.61 -4.91
C GLY A 165 17.16 18.65 -5.65
N SER A 166 16.94 17.73 -6.59
CA SER A 166 15.65 17.59 -7.25
C SER A 166 14.55 17.27 -6.23
N PHE A 167 13.30 17.60 -6.57
CA PHE A 167 12.16 17.34 -5.68
C PHE A 167 12.05 15.86 -5.26
N ALA A 168 12.44 14.93 -6.14
CA ALA A 168 12.47 13.49 -5.86
C ALA A 168 13.52 13.11 -4.80
N GLU A 169 14.72 13.65 -4.94
CA GLU A 169 15.83 13.40 -4.03
C GLU A 169 15.58 14.00 -2.65
N LEU A 170 15.06 15.23 -2.61
CA LEU A 170 14.69 15.91 -1.36
C LEU A 170 13.57 15.17 -0.62
N GLY A 171 12.57 14.67 -1.34
CA GLY A 171 11.48 13.89 -0.78
C GLY A 171 11.94 12.57 -0.16
N PHE A 172 12.79 11.83 -0.88
CA PHE A 172 13.38 10.60 -0.37
C PHE A 172 14.31 10.83 0.82
N LEU A 173 15.13 11.88 0.78
CA LEU A 173 15.99 12.26 1.90
C LEU A 173 15.14 12.62 3.13
N LYS A 174 14.05 13.37 2.96
CA LYS A 174 13.13 13.70 4.04
C LYS A 174 12.53 12.43 4.68
N LEU A 175 12.10 11.47 3.87
CA LEU A 175 11.61 10.18 4.35
C LEU A 175 12.68 9.46 5.19
N LEU A 176 13.91 9.34 4.69
CA LEU A 176 15.02 8.74 5.43
C LEU A 176 15.27 9.41 6.77
N LEU A 177 15.23 10.75 6.82
CA LEU A 177 15.44 11.51 8.05
C LEU A 177 14.30 11.35 9.06
N GLU A 178 13.06 11.13 8.59
CA GLU A 178 11.88 10.88 9.42
C GLU A 178 11.81 9.43 9.94
N ASP A 179 12.24 8.45 9.15
CA ASP A 179 12.04 7.01 9.44
C ASP A 179 13.28 6.28 9.99
N ALA A 180 14.45 6.94 10.04
CA ALA A 180 15.70 6.35 10.55
C ALA A 180 16.08 6.89 11.95
N PRO A 181 15.66 6.22 13.05
CA PRO A 181 15.89 6.71 14.42
C PRO A 181 17.35 6.60 14.88
N VAL A 182 18.16 5.71 14.29
CA VAL A 182 19.56 5.46 14.68
C VAL A 182 20.58 6.00 13.67
N LEU A 183 20.13 6.89 12.78
CA LEU A 183 20.94 7.49 11.73
C LEU A 183 22.02 8.38 12.35
N ARG A 184 23.28 8.18 11.93
CA ARG A 184 24.43 8.95 12.43
C ARG A 184 24.99 9.90 11.39
N LYS A 185 25.10 9.46 10.14
CA LYS A 185 25.72 10.26 9.07
C LYS A 185 24.95 10.17 7.77
N VAL A 186 24.69 11.32 7.18
CA VAL A 186 24.23 11.47 5.81
C VAL A 186 25.32 12.19 5.03
N ILE A 187 25.91 11.48 4.08
CA ILE A 187 26.99 12.00 3.25
C ILE A 187 26.38 12.37 1.90
N ILE A 188 26.43 13.66 1.55
CA ILE A 188 25.92 14.16 0.27
C ILE A 188 27.11 14.65 -0.54
N SER A 189 27.35 14.00 -1.68
CA SER A 189 28.25 14.49 -2.72
C SER A 189 27.41 15.07 -3.84
N ASP A 190 27.47 16.39 -3.97
CA ASP A 190 26.73 17.12 -4.98
C ASP A 190 27.57 17.38 -6.24
N LYS A 191 26.86 17.77 -7.30
CA LYS A 191 27.46 18.34 -8.50
C LYS A 191 26.84 19.71 -8.77
N GLY A 192 27.23 20.70 -7.96
CA GLY A 192 26.79 22.08 -8.15
C GLY A 192 25.45 22.39 -7.48
N LEU A 193 25.27 21.93 -6.23
CA LEU A 193 24.09 22.25 -5.43
C LEU A 193 24.05 23.75 -5.11
N ASP A 194 22.89 24.37 -5.31
CA ASP A 194 22.68 25.76 -4.91
C ASP A 194 22.82 25.91 -3.39
N ARG A 195 23.47 27.00 -2.96
CA ARG A 195 23.73 27.28 -1.53
C ARG A 195 22.43 27.38 -0.73
N GLY A 196 21.34 27.89 -1.31
CA GLY A 196 20.04 27.97 -0.66
C GLY A 196 19.40 26.61 -0.42
N VAL A 197 19.54 25.67 -1.36
CA VAL A 197 19.08 24.28 -1.18
C VAL A 197 19.89 23.60 -0.08
N PHE A 198 21.21 23.82 -0.03
CA PHE A 198 22.06 23.27 1.01
C PHE A 198 21.69 23.76 2.42
N GLU A 199 21.43 25.06 2.60
CA GLU A 199 20.95 25.61 3.87
C GLU A 199 19.61 25.00 4.29
N ASN A 200 18.72 24.72 3.34
CA ASN A 200 17.44 24.07 3.61
C ASN A 200 17.62 22.60 4.02
N LEU A 201 18.60 21.88 3.46
CA LEU A 201 18.95 20.51 3.87
C LEU A 201 19.39 20.47 5.34
N LEU A 202 20.25 21.41 5.75
CA LEU A 202 20.74 21.47 7.13
C LEU A 202 19.62 21.75 8.14
N LYS A 203 18.54 22.42 7.72
CA LYS A 203 17.37 22.75 8.54
C LYS A 203 16.30 21.65 8.59
N MET A 204 16.46 20.55 7.86
CA MET A 204 15.46 19.46 7.86
C MET A 204 15.33 18.83 9.24
N ARG A 205 14.08 18.54 9.63
CA ARG A 205 13.78 17.80 10.87
C ARG A 205 14.32 16.37 10.75
N ARG A 206 14.89 15.86 11.83
CA ARG A 206 15.47 14.52 11.91
C ARG A 206 14.88 13.79 13.11
N THR A 207 14.59 12.50 12.95
CA THR A 207 14.17 11.64 14.06
C THR A 207 15.35 11.26 14.94
N SER A 208 16.53 11.03 14.33
CA SER A 208 17.78 10.93 15.06
C SER A 208 18.35 12.31 15.41
N ASN A 209 18.63 12.52 16.68
CA ASN A 209 19.34 13.68 17.21
C ASN A 209 20.87 13.62 16.96
N GLU A 210 21.41 12.45 16.65
CA GLU A 210 22.84 12.24 16.34
C GLU A 210 23.15 12.35 14.83
N ALA A 211 22.12 12.47 13.99
CA ALA A 211 22.29 12.52 12.55
C ALA A 211 22.97 13.81 12.07
N GLU A 212 24.18 13.70 11.55
CA GLU A 212 24.92 14.77 10.90
C GLU A 212 24.81 14.67 9.37
N ILE A 213 24.53 15.80 8.70
CA ILE A 213 24.56 15.90 7.23
C ILE A 213 25.89 16.54 6.84
N THR A 214 26.78 15.76 6.23
CA THR A 214 28.11 16.22 5.82
C THR A 214 28.19 16.34 4.31
N PRO A 215 28.47 17.53 3.75
CA PRO A 215 28.78 17.67 2.34
C PRO A 215 30.20 17.19 2.04
N LEU A 216 30.38 16.42 0.97
CA LEU A 216 31.70 16.18 0.39
C LEU A 216 31.95 17.22 -0.71
N ILE A 217 32.66 18.30 -0.36
CA ILE A 217 33.13 19.29 -1.33
C ILE A 217 34.22 18.62 -2.17
N SER A 218 33.95 18.38 -3.46
CA SER A 218 34.95 17.83 -4.38
C SER A 218 36.02 18.88 -4.68
N GLN A 219 37.18 18.79 -4.03
CA GLN A 219 38.38 19.42 -4.55
C GLN A 219 38.91 18.56 -5.72
N HIS A 220 38.98 19.18 -6.89
CA HIS A 220 39.66 18.81 -8.13
C HIS A 220 40.17 17.36 -8.31
N SER A 221 39.55 16.68 -9.29
CA SER A 221 40.16 15.76 -10.26
C SER A 221 41.18 14.73 -9.76
N ILE A 222 40.71 13.53 -9.37
CA ILE A 222 41.33 12.21 -9.63
C ILE A 222 40.27 11.12 -9.39
N SER A 223 40.03 10.25 -10.38
CA SER A 223 39.41 8.90 -10.29
C SER A 223 38.54 8.60 -9.05
N HIS A 224 37.26 9.01 -9.10
CA HIS A 224 36.36 9.13 -7.94
C HIS A 224 35.67 7.85 -7.40
N ASN A 225 35.99 6.64 -7.87
CA ASN A 225 35.32 5.43 -7.36
C ASN A 225 36.05 4.75 -6.19
N ALA A 226 37.33 5.07 -5.93
CA ALA A 226 38.12 4.40 -4.90
C ALA A 226 38.11 5.12 -3.53
N SER A 227 37.99 6.45 -3.50
CA SER A 227 38.12 7.25 -2.27
C SER A 227 36.89 7.18 -1.35
N VAL A 228 35.69 7.06 -1.92
CA VAL A 228 34.44 6.92 -1.14
C VAL A 228 34.29 5.49 -0.57
N VAL A 229 34.82 4.48 -1.28
CA VAL A 229 34.86 3.09 -0.79
C VAL A 229 35.90 2.95 0.33
N ALA A 230 37.05 3.62 0.22
CA ALA A 230 38.07 3.62 1.27
C ALA A 230 37.61 4.27 2.59
N THR A 231 36.70 5.25 2.54
CA THR A 231 36.09 5.87 3.73
C THR A 231 35.00 4.99 4.37
N LEU A 232 34.40 4.07 3.60
CA LEU A 232 33.42 3.11 4.09
C LEU A 232 34.06 1.93 4.85
N ASP A 233 35.26 1.48 4.44
CA ASP A 233 36.01 0.44 5.16
C ASP A 233 36.48 0.89 6.57
N GLN A 234 36.68 2.20 6.78
CA GLN A 234 37.05 2.76 8.09
C GLN A 234 35.87 2.91 9.08
N LEU A 235 34.61 2.90 8.60
CA LEU A 235 33.42 3.06 9.45
C LEU A 235 32.92 1.74 10.07
N TYR A 236 33.55 0.61 9.75
CA TYR A 236 33.15 -0.76 10.16
C TYR A 236 33.50 -1.12 11.63
N GLN A 237 34.06 -0.21 12.44
CA GLN A 237 34.63 -0.51 13.76
C GLN A 237 33.86 0.02 14.99
N LEU A 238 32.63 0.54 14.87
CA LEU A 238 31.89 1.03 16.05
C LEU A 238 30.98 -0.05 16.66
N PRO A 239 30.98 -0.26 18.00
CA PRO A 239 30.21 -1.31 18.65
C PRO A 239 28.70 -0.97 18.73
N PRO A 240 27.82 -1.99 18.81
CA PRO A 240 26.37 -1.80 18.86
C PRO A 240 25.90 -1.39 20.26
N ALA A 241 24.99 -0.41 20.32
CA ALA A 241 24.18 -0.11 21.50
C ALA A 241 22.77 -0.68 21.29
N SER A 242 22.21 -1.28 22.33
CA SER A 242 20.88 -1.91 22.34
C SER A 242 19.75 -0.88 22.42
N PRO A 243 18.58 -1.13 21.80
CA PRO A 243 17.37 -0.35 22.08
C PRO A 243 16.50 -1.05 23.12
N SER A 244 15.94 -0.28 24.05
CA SER A 244 14.73 -0.67 24.77
C SER A 244 13.60 0.26 24.33
N CYS A 245 12.49 -0.33 23.92
CA CYS A 245 11.26 0.36 23.63
C CYS A 245 10.42 0.33 24.91
N SER A 246 10.00 1.49 25.41
CA SER A 246 8.89 1.58 26.35
C SER A 246 8.04 2.79 26.00
N ARG A 247 6.74 2.52 26.02
CA ARG A 247 5.63 3.32 25.50
C ARG A 247 5.01 4.14 26.63
N VAL A 248 4.33 5.23 26.24
CA VAL A 248 3.15 5.84 26.89
C VAL A 248 3.37 6.86 28.03
N MET A 249 2.59 7.95 27.90
CA MET A 249 2.31 9.01 28.87
C MET A 249 1.89 8.50 30.25
N ALA A 250 2.31 9.16 31.32
CA ALA A 250 1.41 9.98 32.17
C ALA A 250 2.02 10.29 33.55
N LEU A 251 1.71 11.50 34.00
CA LEU A 251 1.47 11.96 35.37
C LEU A 251 2.60 11.95 36.43
N SER A 252 2.51 12.99 37.23
CA SER A 252 3.50 13.47 38.20
C SER A 252 3.46 12.74 39.55
N ARG A 253 4.67 12.52 40.07
CA ARG A 253 5.15 12.68 41.45
C ARG A 253 4.42 11.98 42.62
N GLN A 254 5.28 11.26 43.35
CA GLN A 254 5.30 11.00 44.80
C GLN A 254 4.45 9.82 45.28
N HIS A 255 5.17 8.77 45.68
CA HIS A 255 4.91 7.79 46.76
C HIS A 255 5.29 6.36 46.34
N LEU A 256 6.60 6.14 46.29
CA LEU A 256 7.24 4.83 46.30
C LEU A 256 7.49 4.45 47.77
N ALA A 257 6.58 3.70 48.40
CA ALA A 257 6.86 2.89 49.61
C ALA A 257 5.56 2.30 50.19
N ALA A 258 5.00 1.30 49.51
CA ALA A 258 4.17 0.25 50.11
C ALA A 258 3.58 -0.58 48.97
N LEU A 259 4.20 -1.71 48.62
CA LEU A 259 3.54 -2.92 48.11
C LEU A 259 4.60 -3.99 47.77
N ILE A 260 5.42 -4.36 48.75
CA ILE A 260 6.06 -5.69 48.78
C ILE A 260 5.38 -6.45 49.91
N THR A 261 4.17 -6.93 49.65
CA THR A 261 3.42 -7.89 50.49
C THR A 261 2.06 -8.12 49.84
N LEU A 262 1.98 -9.06 48.89
CA LEU A 262 0.82 -9.91 48.59
C LEU A 262 1.08 -10.59 47.23
N CYS A 263 1.96 -11.59 47.22
CA CYS A 263 2.08 -12.55 46.12
C CYS A 263 1.86 -13.95 46.70
N ALA A 264 0.62 -14.21 47.13
CA ALA A 264 0.11 -15.53 47.46
C ALA A 264 -1.40 -15.42 47.69
N CYS A 265 -2.20 -15.74 46.66
CA CYS A 265 -3.57 -16.26 46.69
C CYS A 265 -4.38 -15.72 45.49
N ALA A 266 -4.53 -16.53 44.44
CA ALA A 266 -5.77 -16.69 43.69
C ALA A 266 -5.59 -17.74 42.58
N MET A 267 -5.84 -19.00 42.92
CA MET A 267 -6.30 -19.98 41.94
C MET A 267 -7.82 -19.83 41.81
N ALA A 268 -8.29 -19.42 40.63
CA ALA A 268 -9.67 -19.54 40.09
C ALA A 268 -9.63 -18.91 38.69
N ARG A 269 -10.14 -19.43 37.57
CA ARG A 269 -10.97 -20.55 37.13
C ARG A 269 -10.61 -20.76 35.64
N PRO A 270 -10.80 -21.93 35.02
CA PRO A 270 -10.74 -22.00 33.56
C PRO A 270 -11.94 -21.19 33.01
N ALA A 271 -11.65 -20.16 32.21
CA ALA A 271 -12.70 -19.53 31.41
C ALA A 271 -13.20 -20.60 30.44
N ALA A 272 -14.46 -20.99 30.62
CA ALA A 272 -15.19 -21.76 29.62
C ALA A 272 -15.01 -21.06 28.27
N GLY A 273 -14.66 -21.86 27.26
CA GLY A 273 -14.56 -21.38 25.89
C GLY A 273 -15.82 -20.60 25.54
N ALA A 274 -15.64 -19.32 25.22
CA ALA A 274 -16.67 -18.59 24.53
C ALA A 274 -16.83 -19.28 23.18
N ASN A 275 -17.91 -20.05 23.03
CA ASN A 275 -18.41 -20.50 21.74
C ASN A 275 -18.52 -19.26 20.84
N VAL A 276 -17.62 -19.13 19.87
CA VAL A 276 -17.77 -18.16 18.79
C VAL A 276 -18.82 -18.74 17.87
N SER A 277 -20.06 -18.28 18.03
CA SER A 277 -21.16 -18.66 17.14
C SER A 277 -20.76 -18.41 15.69
N ILE A 278 -20.80 -19.46 14.85
CA ILE A 278 -20.74 -19.36 13.38
C ILE A 278 -21.97 -18.58 12.92
N THR A 279 -21.93 -17.25 12.95
CA THR A 279 -22.86 -16.33 12.27
C THR A 279 -22.40 -14.87 12.45
N THR A 280 -21.49 -14.32 11.63
CA THR A 280 -21.26 -12.85 11.67
C THR A 280 -20.88 -12.16 10.36
N CYS A 281 -20.20 -12.79 9.40
CA CYS A 281 -19.80 -12.06 8.17
C CYS A 281 -20.91 -11.84 7.13
N ARG A 282 -22.16 -12.23 7.41
CA ARG A 282 -23.27 -11.86 6.54
C ARG A 282 -23.91 -10.58 7.05
N SER A 283 -23.61 -9.48 6.39
CA SER A 283 -23.99 -8.15 6.88
C SER A 283 -24.85 -7.46 5.85
N PHE A 284 -26.14 -7.30 6.13
CA PHE A 284 -27.05 -6.46 5.35
C PHE A 284 -26.94 -5.01 5.85
N CYS A 285 -27.12 -4.04 4.97
CA CYS A 285 -27.22 -2.64 5.34
C CYS A 285 -28.47 -2.04 4.69
N GLY A 286 -29.48 -1.77 5.52
CA GLY A 286 -30.80 -1.37 5.01
C GLY A 286 -31.39 -2.47 4.13
N ASN A 287 -31.59 -2.17 2.84
CA ASN A 287 -32.12 -3.10 1.85
C ASN A 287 -31.03 -3.78 0.97
N ILE A 288 -29.76 -3.47 1.21
CA ILE A 288 -28.65 -3.99 0.39
C ILE A 288 -27.98 -5.14 1.14
N THR A 289 -27.88 -6.29 0.49
CA THR A 289 -27.13 -7.44 0.99
C THR A 289 -25.64 -7.24 0.70
N VAL A 290 -24.80 -7.30 1.73
CA VAL A 290 -23.33 -7.32 1.57
C VAL A 290 -22.83 -8.74 1.78
N ASP A 291 -22.47 -9.36 0.67
CA ASP A 291 -21.83 -10.67 0.55
C ASP A 291 -20.41 -10.54 -0.05
N TYR A 292 -19.63 -11.63 0.05
CA TYR A 292 -18.28 -11.75 -0.50
C TYR A 292 -18.23 -11.34 -1.99
N PRO A 293 -17.24 -10.53 -2.43
CA PRO A 293 -15.98 -10.23 -1.74
C PRO A 293 -16.01 -9.07 -0.75
N PHE A 294 -17.14 -8.37 -0.68
CA PHE A 294 -17.31 -7.25 0.24
C PHE A 294 -17.69 -7.74 1.64
N ALA A 295 -17.40 -6.91 2.64
CA ALA A 295 -17.85 -7.12 4.01
C ALA A 295 -17.94 -5.78 4.75
N LEU A 296 -18.71 -5.76 5.83
CA LEU A 296 -18.81 -4.62 6.75
C LEU A 296 -17.98 -4.81 8.03
N HIS A 297 -17.63 -6.06 8.35
CA HIS A 297 -16.89 -6.37 9.56
C HIS A 297 -15.41 -6.64 9.23
N PRO A 298 -14.48 -6.19 10.10
CA PRO A 298 -13.07 -6.56 10.01
C PRO A 298 -12.88 -8.08 9.97
N GLY A 299 -11.86 -8.53 9.23
CA GLY A 299 -11.55 -9.97 9.03
C GLY A 299 -12.52 -10.74 8.11
N CYS A 300 -13.64 -10.14 7.70
CA CYS A 300 -14.59 -10.74 6.77
C CYS A 300 -14.33 -10.28 5.32
N GLY A 301 -14.76 -11.08 4.34
CA GLY A 301 -14.60 -10.73 2.93
C GLY A 301 -13.14 -10.85 2.44
N HIS A 302 -12.87 -10.32 1.25
CA HIS A 302 -11.54 -10.39 0.64
C HIS A 302 -10.70 -9.15 0.99
N ALA A 303 -9.42 -9.34 1.31
CA ALA A 303 -8.53 -8.28 1.81
C ALA A 303 -8.41 -7.07 0.86
N GLY A 304 -8.52 -7.27 -0.46
CA GLY A 304 -8.53 -6.19 -1.45
C GLY A 304 -9.72 -5.21 -1.34
N PHE A 305 -10.81 -5.65 -0.70
CA PHE A 305 -12.03 -4.85 -0.46
C PHE A 305 -12.19 -4.46 1.01
N ARG A 306 -11.12 -4.59 1.81
CA ARG A 306 -11.10 -4.15 3.21
C ARG A 306 -11.30 -2.65 3.32
N ASP A 307 -11.90 -2.26 4.45
CA ASP A 307 -12.13 -0.85 4.85
C ASP A 307 -12.79 -0.01 3.76
N LEU A 308 -13.61 -0.65 2.92
CA LEU A 308 -14.22 -0.04 1.75
C LEU A 308 -15.68 0.33 2.01
N LEU A 309 -16.45 -0.57 2.62
CA LEU A 309 -17.89 -0.41 2.85
C LEU A 309 -18.19 -0.19 4.34
N PHE A 310 -19.06 0.78 4.62
CA PHE A 310 -19.50 1.14 5.96
C PHE A 310 -21.02 1.31 5.95
N CYS A 311 -21.69 0.81 6.98
CA CYS A 311 -23.14 1.00 7.15
C CYS A 311 -23.40 2.07 8.20
N ILE A 312 -24.02 3.18 7.80
CA ILE A 312 -24.35 4.31 8.68
C ILE A 312 -25.85 4.56 8.56
N ASP A 313 -26.59 4.44 9.66
CA ASP A 313 -28.05 4.67 9.70
C ASP A 313 -28.83 3.91 8.59
N ARG A 314 -28.48 2.63 8.37
CA ARG A 314 -29.04 1.76 7.31
C ARG A 314 -28.74 2.21 5.88
N VAL A 315 -27.83 3.17 5.70
CA VAL A 315 -27.31 3.60 4.40
C VAL A 315 -25.92 3.01 4.20
N LEU A 316 -25.76 2.28 3.11
CA LEU A 316 -24.48 1.69 2.73
C LEU A 316 -23.62 2.75 2.04
N MET A 317 -22.45 3.01 2.60
CA MET A 317 -21.49 3.99 2.12
C MET A 317 -20.20 3.29 1.70
N LEU A 318 -19.64 3.70 0.57
CA LEU A 318 -18.32 3.32 0.10
C LEU A 318 -17.35 4.47 0.34
N HIS A 319 -16.24 4.23 1.02
CA HIS A 319 -15.25 5.25 1.31
C HIS A 319 -13.98 5.02 0.47
N LEU A 320 -13.57 6.06 -0.26
CA LEU A 320 -12.28 6.16 -0.93
C LEU A 320 -11.60 7.46 -0.49
N PRO A 321 -10.29 7.62 -0.71
CA PRO A 321 -9.59 8.89 -0.48
C PRO A 321 -10.15 10.05 -1.31
N SER A 322 -10.85 9.74 -2.42
CA SER A 322 -11.56 10.73 -3.21
C SER A 322 -12.86 11.22 -2.56
N GLY A 323 -13.50 10.43 -1.70
CA GLY A 323 -14.75 10.81 -1.06
C GLY A 323 -15.55 9.63 -0.52
N SER A 324 -16.72 9.94 0.03
CA SER A 324 -17.68 8.96 0.51
C SER A 324 -18.89 8.92 -0.42
N TYR A 325 -19.16 7.75 -1.00
CA TYR A 325 -20.20 7.54 -1.99
C TYR A 325 -21.30 6.68 -1.39
N ARG A 326 -22.56 7.01 -1.68
CA ARG A 326 -23.67 6.14 -1.32
C ARG A 326 -23.71 4.97 -2.30
N VAL A 327 -23.77 3.75 -1.77
CA VAL A 327 -24.01 2.55 -2.58
C VAL A 327 -25.50 2.44 -2.82
N LEU A 328 -25.89 2.45 -4.10
CA LEU A 328 -27.27 2.28 -4.52
C LEU A 328 -27.61 0.81 -4.72
N ASP A 329 -26.69 0.05 -5.32
CA ASP A 329 -26.89 -1.35 -5.65
C ASP A 329 -25.54 -2.11 -5.76
N ILE A 330 -25.56 -3.41 -5.42
CA ILE A 330 -24.45 -4.33 -5.62
C ILE A 330 -24.94 -5.52 -6.45
N ASP A 331 -24.49 -5.59 -7.69
CA ASP A 331 -24.79 -6.68 -8.60
C ASP A 331 -23.69 -7.74 -8.52
N TYR A 332 -23.98 -8.82 -7.79
CA TYR A 332 -23.06 -9.94 -7.65
C TYR A 332 -22.95 -10.81 -8.91
N ALA A 333 -23.99 -10.83 -9.75
CA ALA A 333 -24.03 -11.65 -10.96
C ALA A 333 -23.15 -11.05 -12.06
N TYR A 334 -23.27 -9.74 -12.27
CA TYR A 334 -22.50 -9.00 -13.28
C TYR A 334 -21.27 -8.31 -12.70
N ARG A 335 -21.02 -8.47 -11.39
CA ARG A 335 -19.89 -7.88 -10.67
C ARG A 335 -19.85 -6.35 -10.77
N GLY A 336 -21.01 -5.73 -10.66
CA GLY A 336 -21.19 -4.29 -10.73
C GLY A 336 -21.52 -3.69 -9.37
N LEU A 337 -21.10 -2.45 -9.17
CA LEU A 337 -21.42 -1.63 -8.01
C LEU A 337 -21.91 -0.28 -8.51
N THR A 338 -23.08 0.16 -8.05
CA THR A 338 -23.65 1.45 -8.45
C THR A 338 -23.51 2.46 -7.32
N LEU A 339 -22.79 3.55 -7.59
CA LEU A 339 -22.46 4.58 -6.61
C LEU A 339 -23.14 5.91 -6.94
N HIS A 340 -23.43 6.68 -5.90
CA HIS A 340 -23.95 8.04 -5.99
C HIS A 340 -23.09 8.98 -5.13
N ASP A 341 -22.54 10.02 -5.74
CA ASP A 341 -21.88 11.11 -5.02
C ASP A 341 -22.89 12.24 -4.76
N PRO A 342 -23.22 12.59 -3.50
CA PRO A 342 -24.09 13.73 -3.19
C PRO A 342 -23.57 15.09 -3.69
N ALA A 343 -22.29 15.20 -4.02
CA ALA A 343 -21.65 16.43 -4.48
C ALA A 343 -21.48 16.49 -6.01
N MET A 344 -21.95 15.49 -6.75
CA MET A 344 -22.00 15.57 -8.21
C MET A 344 -23.25 16.34 -8.66
N SER A 345 -23.15 17.03 -9.80
CA SER A 345 -24.32 17.62 -10.46
C SER A 345 -25.16 16.55 -11.16
N ASP A 346 -26.44 16.83 -11.36
CA ASP A 346 -27.34 16.02 -12.17
C ASP A 346 -28.22 16.88 -13.09
N CYS A 347 -29.21 16.29 -13.75
CA CYS A 347 -30.09 17.02 -14.67
C CYS A 347 -31.00 18.06 -13.99
N ARG A 348 -31.13 18.01 -12.65
CA ARG A 348 -32.02 18.87 -11.86
C ARG A 348 -31.28 19.85 -10.97
N ALA A 349 -30.03 19.58 -10.60
CA ALA A 349 -29.21 20.45 -9.78
C ALA A 349 -27.76 20.52 -10.28
N LEU A 350 -27.28 21.76 -10.49
CA LEU A 350 -25.87 22.04 -10.81
C LEU A 350 -25.13 22.55 -9.56
N ASP A 351 -24.06 21.86 -9.19
CA ASP A 351 -23.06 22.35 -8.22
C ASP A 351 -21.75 22.67 -8.95
N ARG A 352 -21.56 23.95 -9.26
CA ARG A 352 -20.35 24.52 -9.88
C ARG A 352 -19.63 25.50 -8.95
N SER A 353 -19.82 25.38 -7.64
CA SER A 353 -19.29 26.38 -6.70
C SER A 353 -17.74 26.29 -6.62
N PRO A 354 -17.01 27.42 -6.52
CA PRO A 354 -15.56 27.42 -6.30
C PRO A 354 -15.13 26.77 -4.96
N ALA A 355 -16.09 26.62 -4.04
CA ALA A 355 -15.97 25.87 -2.79
C ALA A 355 -16.46 24.41 -2.94
N GLY A 356 -16.59 23.92 -4.18
CA GLY A 356 -17.28 22.71 -4.59
C GLY A 356 -17.03 21.54 -3.65
N ARG A 357 -18.12 20.95 -3.16
CA ARG A 357 -18.07 19.80 -2.25
C ARG A 357 -17.54 18.54 -2.94
N GLY A 358 -17.57 18.50 -4.28
CA GLY A 358 -17.21 17.34 -5.09
C GLY A 358 -15.72 17.29 -5.38
N ASN A 359 -15.00 16.39 -4.71
CA ASN A 359 -13.57 16.14 -4.99
C ASN A 359 -13.35 15.33 -6.30
N GLY A 360 -14.43 14.82 -6.91
CA GLY A 360 -14.39 13.90 -8.04
C GLY A 360 -14.29 12.45 -7.59
N PHE A 361 -14.12 11.55 -8.57
CA PHE A 361 -14.00 10.11 -8.34
C PHE A 361 -12.61 9.58 -8.70
N ALA A 362 -11.93 8.97 -7.72
CA ALA A 362 -10.65 8.31 -7.93
C ALA A 362 -10.49 7.08 -7.03
N VAL A 363 -10.03 5.97 -7.63
CA VAL A 363 -9.67 4.72 -6.96
C VAL A 363 -8.18 4.76 -6.61
N GLU A 364 -7.78 4.25 -5.45
CA GLU A 364 -6.37 4.18 -5.09
C GLU A 364 -5.58 3.25 -6.01
N PRO A 365 -4.31 3.57 -6.31
CA PRO A 365 -3.49 2.73 -7.18
C PRO A 365 -3.41 1.26 -6.77
N TRP A 366 -3.37 0.97 -5.47
CA TRP A 366 -3.29 -0.40 -4.95
C TRP A 366 -4.63 -1.17 -5.08
N ARG A 367 -5.75 -0.45 -5.15
CA ARG A 367 -7.09 -1.04 -5.30
C ARG A 367 -7.57 -1.10 -6.75
N ALA A 368 -6.87 -0.45 -7.68
CA ALA A 368 -7.14 -0.48 -9.12
C ALA A 368 -7.22 -1.90 -9.74
N PRO A 369 -6.50 -2.93 -9.24
CA PRO A 369 -6.69 -4.30 -9.72
C PRO A 369 -8.05 -4.91 -9.34
N PHE A 370 -8.71 -4.40 -8.29
CA PHE A 370 -9.95 -4.95 -7.74
C PHE A 370 -11.19 -4.15 -8.14
N LEU A 371 -11.04 -2.83 -8.33
CA LEU A 371 -12.12 -1.90 -8.68
C LEU A 371 -11.74 -1.10 -9.92
N ALA A 372 -12.59 -1.14 -10.93
CA ALA A 372 -12.44 -0.36 -12.15
C ALA A 372 -13.79 0.24 -12.55
N PRO A 373 -13.88 1.57 -12.75
CA PRO A 373 -15.06 2.18 -13.34
C PRO A 373 -15.41 1.57 -14.69
N ASP A 374 -16.69 1.37 -14.89
CA ASP A 374 -17.24 0.88 -16.16
C ASP A 374 -16.86 1.86 -17.29
N PRO A 375 -16.37 1.37 -18.46
CA PRO A 375 -16.09 2.22 -19.60
C PRO A 375 -17.31 2.99 -20.14
N ASP A 376 -18.53 2.53 -19.86
CA ASP A 376 -19.77 3.19 -20.27
C ASP A 376 -20.14 4.40 -19.39
N ASN A 377 -19.43 4.62 -18.28
CA ASN A 377 -19.58 5.85 -17.53
C ASN A 377 -19.09 7.04 -18.34
N VAL A 378 -19.96 8.03 -18.51
CA VAL A 378 -19.56 9.38 -18.91
C VAL A 378 -19.22 10.18 -17.66
N PHE A 379 -18.08 10.87 -17.69
CA PHE A 379 -17.74 11.90 -16.72
C PHE A 379 -17.83 13.26 -17.40
N LEU A 380 -18.69 14.13 -16.89
CA LEU A 380 -18.94 15.47 -17.41
C LEU A 380 -18.21 16.45 -16.49
N LEU A 381 -17.13 17.04 -16.98
CA LEU A 381 -16.37 18.05 -16.24
C LEU A 381 -16.93 19.44 -16.55
N LEU A 382 -17.23 20.22 -15.52
CA LEU A 382 -17.97 21.48 -15.65
C LEU A 382 -17.06 22.67 -15.31
N GLY A 383 -17.11 23.72 -16.13
CA GLY A 383 -16.42 24.99 -15.85
C GLY A 383 -14.89 24.90 -15.78
N CYS A 384 -14.26 24.06 -16.61
CA CYS A 384 -12.81 23.90 -16.58
C CYS A 384 -12.06 25.12 -17.13
N ARG A 385 -11.02 25.56 -16.42
CA ARG A 385 -10.16 26.68 -16.87
C ARG A 385 -9.39 26.33 -18.13
N ALA A 386 -9.06 27.36 -18.94
CA ALA A 386 -8.25 27.20 -20.15
C ALA A 386 -6.86 26.62 -19.85
N SER A 387 -6.34 26.90 -18.65
CA SER A 387 -5.08 26.39 -18.11
C SER A 387 -5.16 24.98 -17.53
N SER A 388 -6.31 24.31 -17.64
CA SER A 388 -6.50 22.97 -17.10
C SER A 388 -5.54 21.96 -17.74
N PRO A 389 -4.96 21.02 -16.96
CA PRO A 389 -4.25 19.87 -17.50
C PRO A 389 -5.08 19.02 -18.48
N LEU A 390 -6.41 19.12 -18.41
CA LEU A 390 -7.33 18.47 -19.35
C LEU A 390 -7.10 18.91 -20.81
N PHE A 391 -6.63 20.14 -21.01
CA PHE A 391 -6.41 20.73 -22.33
C PHE A 391 -4.92 20.84 -22.70
N GLN A 392 -4.01 20.56 -21.76
CA GLN A 392 -2.56 20.66 -21.94
C GLN A 392 -1.96 19.26 -22.14
N GLY A 393 -1.50 18.93 -23.34
CA GLY A 393 -0.72 17.69 -23.56
C GLY A 393 -1.10 16.83 -24.76
N PHE A 394 -1.98 17.29 -25.67
CA PHE A 394 -2.24 16.56 -26.91
C PHE A 394 -1.33 17.10 -28.03
N PRO A 395 -0.26 16.37 -28.40
CA PRO A 395 0.63 16.78 -29.50
C PRO A 395 -0.12 16.90 -30.84
N ASP A 396 -1.28 16.24 -30.97
CA ASP A 396 -2.17 16.30 -32.12
C ASP A 396 -3.58 16.78 -31.71
N ARG A 397 -3.76 18.10 -31.59
CA ARG A 397 -4.98 18.95 -31.71
C ARG A 397 -6.41 18.44 -31.38
N HIS A 398 -6.64 17.28 -30.78
CA HIS A 398 -7.98 16.81 -30.41
C HIS A 398 -8.21 17.00 -28.91
N LEU A 399 -9.21 17.81 -28.58
CA LEU A 399 -9.75 17.89 -27.22
C LEU A 399 -10.18 16.47 -26.79
N PRO A 400 -9.90 16.03 -25.54
CA PRO A 400 -10.32 14.71 -25.06
C PRO A 400 -11.85 14.62 -24.91
N CYS A 401 -12.53 15.76 -25.00
CA CYS A 401 -13.95 15.87 -24.83
C CYS A 401 -14.69 15.27 -26.01
N ARG A 402 -15.49 14.23 -25.76
CA ARG A 402 -16.31 13.54 -26.75
C ARG A 402 -17.51 12.89 -26.09
N ASN A 403 -18.54 12.59 -26.87
CA ASN A 403 -19.66 11.80 -26.38
C ASN A 403 -19.19 10.39 -26.00
N VAL A 404 -19.70 9.87 -24.89
CA VAL A 404 -19.39 8.54 -24.35
C VAL A 404 -20.70 7.78 -24.24
N SER A 405 -20.79 6.62 -24.88
CA SER A 405 -21.98 5.75 -24.86
C SER A 405 -23.29 6.50 -25.19
N GLY A 406 -23.22 7.46 -26.13
CA GLY A 406 -24.37 8.27 -26.56
C GLY A 406 -24.71 9.45 -25.64
N MET A 407 -23.98 9.64 -24.53
CA MET A 407 -24.16 10.75 -23.61
C MET A 407 -23.07 11.79 -23.84
N GLY A 408 -23.45 13.06 -23.93
CA GLY A 408 -22.53 14.15 -24.20
C GLY A 408 -23.03 15.49 -23.71
N CYS A 409 -22.14 16.49 -23.71
CA CYS A 409 -22.48 17.82 -23.21
C CYS A 409 -23.63 18.48 -23.98
N GLY A 410 -23.80 18.16 -25.27
CA GLY A 410 -24.90 18.69 -26.08
C GLY A 410 -26.28 18.35 -25.50
N ASP A 411 -26.50 17.07 -25.15
CA ASP A 411 -27.74 16.63 -24.51
C ASP A 411 -27.84 17.11 -23.06
N TYR A 412 -26.69 17.17 -22.35
CA TYR A 412 -26.64 17.62 -20.96
C TYR A 412 -27.05 19.09 -20.79
N TYR A 413 -26.75 19.96 -21.78
CA TYR A 413 -27.22 21.35 -21.78
C TYR A 413 -28.75 21.48 -21.92
N GLY A 414 -29.46 20.41 -22.29
CA GLY A 414 -30.92 20.36 -22.32
C GLY A 414 -31.56 20.11 -20.95
N CYS A 415 -30.76 19.93 -19.89
CA CYS A 415 -31.26 19.69 -18.54
C CYS A 415 -31.81 20.96 -17.87
N PRO A 416 -32.94 20.87 -17.13
CA PRO A 416 -33.54 22.00 -16.39
C PRO A 416 -32.57 22.72 -15.46
N ALA A 417 -31.59 22.00 -14.88
CA ALA A 417 -30.61 22.60 -13.98
C ALA A 417 -29.83 23.78 -14.60
N TRP A 418 -29.62 23.76 -15.93
CA TRP A 418 -28.94 24.85 -16.64
C TRP A 418 -29.82 26.09 -16.80
N ASP A 419 -31.13 25.93 -16.79
CA ASP A 419 -32.09 27.04 -16.86
C ASP A 419 -32.10 27.79 -15.53
N ASP A 420 -32.21 27.06 -14.43
CA ASP A 420 -32.16 27.63 -13.07
C ASP A 420 -30.83 28.34 -12.79
N TYR A 421 -29.71 27.82 -13.32
CA TYR A 421 -28.38 28.41 -13.14
C TYR A 421 -28.20 29.75 -13.90
N TYR A 422 -28.91 29.93 -15.02
CA TYR A 422 -28.78 31.11 -15.90
C TYR A 422 -29.99 32.06 -15.89
N ASP A 423 -30.93 31.87 -14.97
CA ASP A 423 -32.15 32.67 -14.78
C ASP A 423 -31.86 34.18 -14.50
N ASP A 424 -30.62 34.54 -14.18
CA ASP A 424 -30.12 35.93 -14.05
C ASP A 424 -29.77 36.61 -15.41
N GLY A 425 -30.45 36.23 -16.49
CA GLY A 425 -30.33 36.90 -17.80
C GLY A 425 -29.03 36.64 -18.58
N ARG A 426 -28.25 35.61 -18.21
CA ARG A 426 -27.04 35.20 -18.94
C ARG A 426 -27.41 34.29 -20.11
N ARG A 427 -26.70 34.43 -21.24
CA ARG A 427 -26.95 33.63 -22.45
C ARG A 427 -26.58 32.16 -22.21
N ARG A 428 -27.50 31.25 -22.51
CA ARG A 428 -27.24 29.81 -22.60
C ARG A 428 -25.97 29.55 -23.43
N PRO A 429 -25.14 28.56 -23.06
CA PRO A 429 -24.10 28.06 -23.94
C PRO A 429 -24.74 27.57 -25.24
N SER A 430 -24.36 28.17 -26.37
CA SER A 430 -24.83 27.73 -27.69
C SER A 430 -24.45 26.25 -27.87
N GLY A 431 -25.42 25.41 -28.24
CA GLY A 431 -25.34 23.92 -28.27
C GLY A 431 -24.25 23.28 -29.15
N ALA A 432 -23.23 24.01 -29.59
CA ALA A 432 -21.98 23.44 -30.08
C ALA A 432 -21.14 22.97 -28.88
N ALA A 433 -21.37 21.74 -28.42
CA ALA A 433 -20.60 21.11 -27.35
C ALA A 433 -19.07 21.14 -27.61
N TYR A 434 -18.69 21.09 -28.88
CA TYR A 434 -17.31 21.15 -29.35
C TYR A 434 -17.24 22.03 -30.60
N GLY A 435 -16.58 23.20 -30.54
CA GLY A 435 -16.20 23.91 -31.77
C GLY A 435 -16.22 25.44 -31.79
N THR A 436 -16.63 26.16 -30.75
CA THR A 436 -16.66 27.64 -30.81
C THR A 436 -16.11 28.38 -29.59
N ALA A 437 -16.10 27.76 -28.40
CA ALA A 437 -15.50 28.32 -27.19
C ALA A 437 -14.43 27.35 -26.65
N VAL A 438 -13.22 27.86 -26.43
CA VAL A 438 -12.14 27.15 -25.74
C VAL A 438 -11.84 27.94 -24.46
N PRO A 439 -12.02 27.35 -23.27
CA PRO A 439 -12.52 26.00 -22.98
C PRO A 439 -14.06 25.90 -23.03
N PRO A 440 -14.63 24.71 -23.32
CA PRO A 440 -16.07 24.50 -23.24
C PRO A 440 -16.55 24.48 -21.78
N GLU A 441 -17.81 24.88 -21.54
CA GLU A 441 -18.40 24.86 -20.20
C GLU A 441 -18.64 23.44 -19.66
N CYS A 442 -18.77 22.46 -20.54
CA CYS A 442 -18.84 21.05 -20.22
C CYS A 442 -17.89 20.26 -21.13
N CYS A 443 -17.17 19.32 -20.54
CA CYS A 443 -16.33 18.37 -21.25
C CYS A 443 -16.68 16.94 -20.82
N ALA A 444 -17.35 16.20 -21.72
CA ALA A 444 -17.63 14.78 -21.55
C ALA A 444 -16.39 13.94 -21.86
N VAL A 445 -15.99 13.07 -20.95
CA VAL A 445 -14.83 12.18 -21.12
C VAL A 445 -15.14 10.79 -20.60
N SER A 446 -14.51 9.77 -21.20
CA SER A 446 -14.60 8.40 -20.68
C SER A 446 -13.55 8.16 -19.61
N TRP A 447 -13.80 7.19 -18.73
CA TRP A 447 -12.83 6.82 -17.70
C TRP A 447 -11.44 6.51 -18.27
N GLY A 448 -11.37 5.77 -19.39
CA GLY A 448 -10.09 5.40 -20.01
C GLY A 448 -9.23 6.59 -20.47
N ALA A 449 -9.86 7.75 -20.75
CA ALA A 449 -9.16 8.96 -21.15
C ALA A 449 -8.56 9.71 -19.94
N ILE A 450 -9.29 9.79 -18.82
CA ILE A 450 -8.91 10.63 -17.68
C ILE A 450 -8.27 9.85 -16.52
N ARG A 451 -8.61 8.57 -16.37
CA ARG A 451 -8.12 7.61 -15.34
C ARG A 451 -8.32 8.01 -13.87
N SER A 452 -8.70 9.25 -13.60
CA SER A 452 -9.01 9.79 -12.28
C SER A 452 -9.73 11.13 -12.46
N VAL A 453 -10.89 11.29 -11.85
CA VAL A 453 -11.60 12.57 -11.83
C VAL A 453 -11.22 13.28 -10.53
N ASN A 454 -10.36 14.29 -10.63
CA ASN A 454 -10.02 15.16 -9.51
C ASN A 454 -10.31 16.59 -9.93
N VAL A 455 -11.47 17.10 -9.50
CA VAL A 455 -12.04 18.38 -9.97
C VAL A 455 -11.05 19.53 -9.76
N SER A 456 -10.44 19.60 -8.58
CA SER A 456 -9.46 20.64 -8.21
C SER A 456 -8.18 20.55 -9.03
N ARG A 457 -7.62 19.35 -9.23
CA ARG A 457 -6.41 19.13 -10.06
C ARG A 457 -6.67 19.49 -11.52
N LEU A 458 -7.88 19.18 -12.00
CA LEU A 458 -8.33 19.49 -13.35
C LEU A 458 -8.76 20.96 -13.49
N GLN A 459 -8.69 21.76 -12.43
CA GLN A 459 -9.09 23.18 -12.45
C GLN A 459 -10.50 23.39 -13.00
N CYS A 460 -11.42 22.49 -12.64
CA CYS A 460 -12.84 22.57 -12.98
C CYS A 460 -13.64 23.03 -11.76
N GLU A 461 -14.86 23.50 -11.99
CA GLU A 461 -15.76 24.03 -10.97
C GLU A 461 -16.69 22.96 -10.39
N GLY A 462 -16.92 21.88 -11.13
CA GLY A 462 -17.76 20.77 -10.71
C GLY A 462 -17.66 19.60 -11.67
N TYR A 463 -18.38 18.52 -11.34
CA TYR A 463 -18.49 17.37 -12.22
C TYR A 463 -19.85 16.68 -12.10
N SER A 464 -20.21 15.91 -13.11
CA SER A 464 -21.34 14.99 -13.14
C SER A 464 -20.89 13.65 -13.68
N SER A 465 -21.61 12.58 -13.37
CA SER A 465 -21.41 11.28 -14.00
C SER A 465 -22.74 10.60 -14.26
N ALA A 466 -22.82 9.91 -15.41
CA ALA A 466 -23.98 9.16 -15.81
C ALA A 466 -23.58 7.89 -16.56
N TYR A 467 -24.52 6.95 -16.63
CA TYR A 467 -24.37 5.69 -17.33
C TYR A 467 -25.70 5.26 -17.97
N SER A 468 -25.62 4.28 -18.86
CA SER A 468 -26.78 3.74 -19.54
C SER A 468 -27.09 2.32 -19.04
N LEU A 469 -28.35 2.04 -18.68
CA LEU A 469 -28.81 0.71 -18.22
C LEU A 469 -29.30 -0.19 -19.37
N ALA A 470 -29.60 0.41 -20.51
CA ALA A 470 -29.97 -0.21 -21.78
C ALA A 470 -29.80 0.86 -22.86
N PRO A 471 -29.79 0.55 -24.17
CA PRO A 471 -30.00 1.58 -25.20
C PRO A 471 -31.44 2.13 -25.07
N VAL A 472 -31.66 2.95 -24.04
CA VAL A 472 -32.91 3.65 -23.80
C VAL A 472 -33.09 4.55 -25.01
N ARG A 473 -34.19 4.31 -25.71
CA ARG A 473 -34.60 5.11 -26.87
C ARG A 473 -34.44 6.58 -26.50
N ALA A 474 -33.73 7.31 -27.36
CA ALA A 474 -33.28 8.69 -27.23
C ALA A 474 -34.42 9.75 -27.11
N ALA A 475 -35.54 9.42 -26.47
CA ALA A 475 -36.72 10.26 -26.42
C ALA A 475 -36.68 11.33 -25.32
N GLU A 476 -35.94 11.11 -24.23
CA GLU A 476 -35.92 12.03 -23.07
C GLU A 476 -34.59 12.78 -22.87
N GLY A 477 -33.64 12.64 -23.81
CA GLY A 477 -32.33 13.31 -23.73
C GLY A 477 -31.61 13.02 -22.41
N ALA A 478 -30.92 14.01 -21.85
CA ALA A 478 -30.22 13.90 -20.57
C ALA A 478 -31.14 13.73 -19.35
N GLY A 479 -32.43 14.04 -19.47
CA GLY A 479 -33.42 13.81 -18.41
C GLY A 479 -33.68 12.33 -18.13
N GLY A 480 -33.45 11.46 -19.12
CA GLY A 480 -33.62 10.01 -19.00
C GLY A 480 -32.34 9.25 -18.61
N TRP A 481 -31.23 9.94 -18.32
CA TRP A 481 -29.98 9.29 -17.93
C TRP A 481 -30.01 8.79 -16.50
N ALA A 482 -29.29 7.69 -16.24
CA ALA A 482 -29.04 7.25 -14.88
C ALA A 482 -27.79 7.97 -14.35
N TYR A 483 -27.98 8.89 -13.40
CA TYR A 483 -26.89 9.63 -12.77
C TYR A 483 -26.26 8.83 -11.63
N GLY A 484 -24.93 8.74 -11.66
CA GLY A 484 -24.14 7.93 -10.74
C GLY A 484 -22.91 7.34 -11.43
N ILE A 485 -22.20 6.47 -10.71
CA ILE A 485 -20.93 5.88 -11.15
C ILE A 485 -21.05 4.37 -11.04
N ARG A 486 -20.92 3.65 -12.17
CA ARG A 486 -20.84 2.19 -12.17
C ARG A 486 -19.40 1.74 -12.01
N VAL A 487 -19.13 0.89 -11.04
CA VAL A 487 -17.81 0.34 -10.78
C VAL A 487 -17.88 -1.17 -10.93
N ALA A 488 -17.09 -1.72 -11.84
CA ALA A 488 -16.89 -3.15 -11.93
C ALA A 488 -15.90 -3.60 -10.87
N TRP A 489 -16.16 -4.74 -10.24
CA TRP A 489 -15.24 -5.36 -9.30
C TRP A 489 -14.75 -6.71 -9.81
N GLN A 490 -13.52 -7.06 -9.42
CA GLN A 490 -12.93 -8.33 -9.82
C GLN A 490 -12.01 -8.89 -8.73
N LEU A 491 -11.96 -10.22 -8.70
CA LEU A 491 -11.05 -10.97 -7.85
C LEU A 491 -9.88 -11.52 -8.68
N PRO A 492 -8.65 -11.49 -8.14
CA PRO A 492 -7.49 -12.15 -8.75
C PRO A 492 -7.80 -13.62 -9.02
N GLU A 493 -7.21 -14.18 -10.08
CA GLU A 493 -7.50 -15.57 -10.49
C GLU A 493 -7.10 -16.59 -9.43
N ALA A 494 -6.03 -16.33 -8.67
CA ALA A 494 -5.57 -17.18 -7.58
C ALA A 494 -6.62 -17.34 -6.46
N ASN A 495 -7.53 -16.38 -6.31
CA ASN A 495 -8.55 -16.33 -5.27
C ASN A 495 -9.92 -16.81 -5.79
N ARG A 496 -10.04 -17.10 -7.09
CA ARG A 496 -11.26 -17.66 -7.69
C ARG A 496 -11.45 -19.09 -7.21
N GLY A 497 -12.49 -19.31 -6.40
CA GLY A 497 -12.88 -20.63 -5.92
C GLY A 497 -12.58 -20.90 -4.45
N PHE A 498 -11.67 -20.14 -3.82
CA PHE A 498 -11.37 -20.25 -2.38
C PHE A 498 -12.65 -20.13 -1.53
N CYS A 499 -13.38 -19.02 -1.70
CA CYS A 499 -14.59 -18.78 -0.93
C CYS A 499 -15.70 -19.79 -1.26
N GLY A 500 -15.72 -20.31 -2.49
CA GLY A 500 -16.65 -21.38 -2.88
C GLY A 500 -16.38 -22.67 -2.11
N ALA A 501 -15.12 -23.09 -2.04
CA ALA A 501 -14.69 -24.26 -1.28
C ALA A 501 -14.97 -24.09 0.22
N CYS A 502 -14.62 -22.95 0.80
CA CYS A 502 -14.89 -22.63 2.20
C CYS A 502 -16.39 -22.72 2.53
N ARG A 503 -17.22 -22.07 1.72
CA ARG A 503 -18.68 -22.04 1.91
C ARG A 503 -19.33 -23.40 1.71
N ALA A 504 -18.81 -24.22 0.79
CA ALA A 504 -19.30 -25.59 0.58
C ALA A 504 -19.17 -26.47 1.83
N THR A 505 -18.17 -26.19 2.66
CA THR A 505 -17.91 -26.91 3.93
C THR A 505 -18.55 -26.27 5.15
N GLY A 506 -19.46 -25.29 4.95
CA GLY A 506 -20.13 -24.56 6.03
C GLY A 506 -19.32 -23.42 6.65
N GLY A 507 -18.15 -23.11 6.09
CA GLY A 507 -17.29 -22.02 6.53
C GLY A 507 -17.69 -20.65 5.97
N VAL A 508 -17.10 -19.61 6.54
CA VAL A 508 -17.31 -18.22 6.14
C VAL A 508 -16.00 -17.63 5.63
N CYS A 509 -16.07 -16.95 4.47
CA CYS A 509 -14.88 -16.41 3.81
C CYS A 509 -14.45 -15.10 4.46
N GLY A 510 -13.18 -15.02 4.81
CA GLY A 510 -12.54 -13.87 5.42
C GLY A 510 -11.09 -13.74 5.02
N HIS A 511 -10.38 -12.91 5.75
CA HIS A 511 -8.94 -12.72 5.63
C HIS A 511 -8.34 -12.43 7.00
N ASP A 512 -7.06 -12.72 7.14
CA ASP A 512 -6.31 -12.36 8.35
C ASP A 512 -6.02 -10.84 8.38
N GLU A 513 -6.26 -10.18 9.51
CA GLU A 513 -6.14 -8.73 9.62
C GLU A 513 -4.69 -8.24 9.51
N GLY A 514 -3.72 -9.07 9.89
CA GLY A 514 -2.29 -8.71 9.85
C GLY A 514 -1.61 -9.08 8.53
N SER A 515 -1.72 -10.35 8.13
CA SER A 515 -1.06 -10.89 6.94
C SER A 515 -1.86 -10.69 5.64
N HIS A 516 -3.15 -10.36 5.75
CA HIS A 516 -4.08 -10.21 4.63
C HIS A 516 -4.26 -11.47 3.77
N ALA A 517 -3.82 -12.62 4.29
CA ALA A 517 -4.02 -13.92 3.66
C ALA A 517 -5.50 -14.33 3.72
N ASP A 518 -5.98 -15.01 2.69
CA ASP A 518 -7.34 -15.54 2.67
C ASP A 518 -7.53 -16.58 3.78
N LEU A 519 -8.67 -16.47 4.49
CA LEU A 519 -8.96 -17.28 5.65
C LEU A 519 -10.40 -17.79 5.60
N CYS A 520 -10.57 -19.08 5.87
CA CYS A 520 -11.86 -19.72 5.96
C CYS A 520 -12.17 -19.90 7.44
N LEU A 521 -13.19 -19.18 7.90
CA LEU A 521 -13.64 -19.14 9.28
C LEU A 521 -14.60 -20.30 9.51
N CYS A 522 -14.17 -21.31 10.26
CA CYS A 522 -14.90 -22.56 10.49
C CYS A 522 -15.63 -22.60 11.84
N GLY A 523 -15.71 -21.46 12.54
CA GLY A 523 -16.26 -21.34 13.89
C GLY A 523 -15.17 -21.37 14.95
N ASP A 524 -14.77 -22.59 15.35
CA ASP A 524 -13.80 -22.78 16.44
C ASP A 524 -12.34 -22.69 15.98
N TRP A 525 -12.11 -22.66 14.67
CA TRP A 525 -10.77 -22.63 14.07
C TRP A 525 -10.79 -21.96 12.70
N ASN A 526 -9.60 -21.55 12.24
CA ASN A 526 -9.40 -20.88 10.97
C ASN A 526 -8.58 -21.76 10.03
N SER A 527 -9.01 -21.87 8.77
CA SER A 527 -8.40 -22.69 7.72
C SER A 527 -7.91 -21.83 6.56
N THR A 528 -6.89 -22.27 5.83
CA THR A 528 -6.44 -21.60 4.59
C THR A 528 -7.11 -22.15 3.33
N SER A 529 -8.02 -23.13 3.45
CA SER A 529 -8.70 -23.74 2.30
C SER A 529 -10.19 -23.99 2.53
N ASN A 530 -10.53 -24.86 3.49
CA ASN A 530 -11.91 -25.28 3.79
C ASN A 530 -12.05 -25.84 5.22
N CYS A 531 -13.27 -26.16 5.63
CA CYS A 531 -13.60 -26.64 6.98
C CYS A 531 -13.71 -28.17 7.10
N ASP A 532 -13.34 -28.92 6.07
CA ASP A 532 -13.48 -30.39 6.10
C ASP A 532 -12.41 -31.08 6.96
N SER A 533 -11.23 -30.45 7.08
CA SER A 533 -10.00 -31.05 7.64
C SER A 533 -9.97 -31.21 9.17
N SER A 534 -11.08 -30.97 9.88
CA SER A 534 -11.16 -31.14 11.34
C SER A 534 -12.32 -32.01 11.86
N SER A 535 -13.18 -32.54 10.98
CA SER A 535 -14.30 -33.40 11.42
C SER A 535 -13.84 -34.74 12.02
N ASP A 536 -12.61 -35.18 11.70
CA ASP A 536 -11.97 -36.36 12.30
C ASP A 536 -11.21 -36.04 13.61
N SER A 537 -10.79 -34.80 13.82
CA SER A 537 -10.02 -34.37 15.00
C SER A 537 -10.90 -34.09 16.22
N ALA A 538 -12.14 -33.64 16.00
CA ALA A 538 -13.09 -33.32 17.07
C ALA A 538 -13.87 -34.55 17.60
N ARG A 539 -13.88 -35.67 16.87
CA ARG A 539 -14.50 -36.93 17.34
C ARG A 539 -13.62 -37.73 18.30
N SER A 540 -12.35 -37.37 18.45
CA SER A 540 -11.40 -38.07 19.32
C SER A 540 -11.39 -37.57 20.77
N SER A 541 -12.15 -36.52 21.11
CA SER A 541 -12.26 -35.96 22.46
C SER A 541 -13.63 -36.13 23.12
N ALA A 542 -14.58 -36.79 22.45
CA ALA A 542 -15.81 -37.25 23.09
C ALA A 542 -15.58 -38.60 23.80
N ALA A 543 -14.77 -38.58 24.87
CA ALA A 543 -14.77 -39.66 25.84
C ALA A 543 -16.15 -39.66 26.55
N ALA A 544 -16.82 -40.80 26.48
CA ALA A 544 -18.14 -41.04 27.06
C ALA A 544 -18.23 -40.65 28.55
N PRO A 545 -19.38 -40.16 29.05
CA PRO A 545 -19.60 -40.03 30.48
C PRO A 545 -19.94 -41.41 31.04
N GLY A 546 -18.96 -42.09 31.61
CA GLY A 546 -19.13 -43.42 32.18
C GLY A 546 -18.24 -43.68 33.38
N THR A 547 -18.85 -43.61 34.56
CA THR A 547 -18.41 -44.28 35.80
C THR A 547 -17.04 -43.91 36.39
N ALA A 548 -16.97 -42.79 37.12
CA ALA A 548 -16.00 -42.61 38.21
C ALA A 548 -16.54 -41.64 39.28
N ALA A 549 -17.79 -41.85 39.72
CA ALA A 549 -18.37 -41.18 40.87
C ALA A 549 -18.79 -42.24 41.91
N ALA A 550 -17.81 -42.94 42.51
CA ALA A 550 -18.09 -43.87 43.60
C ALA A 550 -16.92 -44.09 44.59
N SER A 551 -15.84 -43.30 44.56
CA SER A 551 -14.67 -43.61 45.39
C SER A 551 -13.95 -42.38 45.93
N LEU A 552 -14.70 -41.37 46.43
CA LEU A 552 -14.12 -40.26 47.21
C LEU A 552 -15.04 -39.71 48.32
N PHE A 553 -16.04 -40.47 48.76
CA PHE A 553 -16.92 -40.13 49.90
C PHE A 553 -16.69 -40.96 51.17
N LEU A 554 -15.52 -41.59 51.31
CA LEU A 554 -15.17 -42.39 52.50
C LEU A 554 -13.83 -41.99 53.15
N ALA A 555 -13.41 -40.72 53.03
CA ALA A 555 -12.16 -40.24 53.63
C ALA A 555 -12.32 -38.90 54.39
N VAL A 556 -13.49 -38.64 55.00
CA VAL A 556 -13.72 -37.44 55.85
C VAL A 556 -14.30 -37.77 57.24
N LEU A 557 -14.36 -39.04 57.66
CA LEU A 557 -14.89 -39.39 59.00
C LEU A 557 -13.98 -40.28 59.87
N VAL A 558 -12.64 -40.16 59.78
CA VAL A 558 -11.72 -40.83 60.75
C VAL A 558 -10.50 -39.97 61.14
N SER A 559 -10.64 -38.65 61.26
CA SER A 559 -9.57 -37.83 61.88
C SER A 559 -10.10 -36.70 62.75
N GLY A 560 -11.22 -36.96 63.42
CA GLY A 560 -11.58 -36.29 64.67
C GLY A 560 -11.60 -37.34 65.77
N PHE A 561 -10.96 -37.04 66.91
CA PHE A 561 -10.84 -37.87 68.12
C PHE A 561 -9.70 -38.90 68.13
N SER A 562 -8.48 -38.39 68.31
CA SER A 562 -7.57 -38.84 69.37
C SER A 562 -6.53 -37.72 69.61
N SER A 563 -6.80 -36.85 70.60
CA SER A 563 -6.05 -36.83 71.87
C SER A 563 -4.63 -36.28 71.67
N LEU A 564 -4.35 -34.98 71.85
CA LEU A 564 -4.56 -34.24 73.10
C LEU A 564 -3.95 -34.98 74.29
N TRP A 565 -2.71 -35.43 74.15
CA TRP A 565 -1.84 -35.84 75.25
C TRP A 565 -0.39 -35.74 74.75
N LEU A 566 0.25 -34.60 74.99
CA LEU A 566 1.70 -34.43 75.17
C LEU A 566 2.04 -32.94 75.12
N TYR A 567 1.68 -32.22 76.18
CA TYR A 567 2.50 -31.18 76.82
C TYR A 567 1.79 -30.77 78.10
N GLY A 568 2.24 -31.30 79.24
CA GLY A 568 1.57 -31.06 80.53
C GLY A 568 2.12 -31.81 81.74
N SER A 569 3.45 -31.77 81.91
CA SER A 569 4.16 -31.89 83.20
C SER A 569 4.33 -33.24 83.90
N MET A 570 5.58 -33.42 84.33
CA MET A 570 5.96 -34.12 85.56
C MET A 570 5.08 -33.72 86.75
N ALA A 571 4.51 -34.71 87.45
CA ALA A 571 4.34 -34.72 88.90
C ALA A 571 4.21 -36.19 89.37
N ASN A 572 5.05 -36.55 90.34
CA ASN A 572 5.09 -37.84 91.05
C ASN A 572 3.81 -38.12 91.83
N MET A 573 3.32 -39.37 91.79
CA MET A 573 3.21 -40.31 92.93
C MET A 573 2.39 -41.53 92.53
#